data_AF-A0A4R2BCD9-F1
#
_entry.id   AF-A0A4R2BCD9-F1
#
_cell.length_a   1.000
_cell.length_b   1.000
_cell.length_c   1.000
_cell.angle_alpha   90.00
_cell.angle_beta   90.00
_cell.angle_gamma   90.00
#
_symmetry.space_group_name_H-M   'P 1'
#
loop_
_entity.id
_entity.type
_entity.pdbx_description
1 polymer ?
#
loop_
_entity_poly.entity_id
_entity_poly.type
_entity_poly.pdbx_seq_one_letter_code
_entity_poly.pdbx_strand_id
1 'polypeptide(L)'
;MKQNHFDKKFFLVREDVLPEAMKKTLEAKEMIERGKAESVWDAVQRVDLSRSAFYKYRDTVFPFHTVVNERIITLFFHLEDRSGTLSELLRIVAMAGCNVLTIHQTIPLQGKANVTLSLNVSDMGVAMDELLAMLRRLEFVDKVEVLGTGA
;
A
#
# COMPACT_ATOMS: atom_id res chain seq x y z
N MET A 1 20.02 -5.16 -6.39
CA MET A 1 20.30 -4.29 -5.23
C MET A 1 19.29 -3.15 -5.24
N LYS A 2 18.32 -3.15 -4.32
CA LYS A 2 17.38 -2.02 -4.15
C LYS A 2 18.11 -0.93 -3.37
N GLN A 3 18.57 0.14 -4.03
CA GLN A 3 19.15 1.29 -3.35
C GLN A 3 18.03 2.03 -2.59
N ASN A 4 18.15 2.11 -1.27
CA ASN A 4 17.35 2.99 -0.41
C ASN A 4 17.42 4.43 -0.94
N HIS A 5 16.39 4.86 -1.68
CA HIS A 5 16.32 6.20 -2.28
C HIS A 5 15.91 7.30 -1.29
N PHE A 6 15.67 6.96 -0.01
CA PHE A 6 15.06 7.85 0.96
C PHE A 6 16.02 8.73 1.78
N ASP A 7 17.34 8.64 1.55
CA ASP A 7 18.35 9.48 2.25
C ASP A 7 18.60 10.85 1.56
N LYS A 8 17.70 11.25 0.65
CA LYS A 8 17.79 12.50 -0.10
C LYS A 8 16.73 13.49 0.40
N LYS A 9 17.07 14.79 0.41
CA LYS A 9 16.11 15.85 0.71
C LYS A 9 15.13 16.00 -0.44
N PHE A 10 13.83 16.00 -0.14
CA PHE A 10 12.76 16.22 -1.11
C PHE A 10 12.23 17.65 -1.01
N PHE A 11 11.76 18.17 -2.14
CA PHE A 11 11.09 19.47 -2.23
C PHE A 11 9.72 19.28 -2.87
N LEU A 12 8.69 19.93 -2.34
CA LEU A 12 7.36 19.95 -2.93
C LEU A 12 7.27 21.11 -3.93
N VAL A 13 6.96 20.78 -5.18
CA VAL A 13 6.86 21.73 -6.28
C VAL A 13 5.52 21.53 -6.97
N ARG A 14 4.81 22.62 -7.29
CA ARG A 14 3.56 22.52 -8.04
C ARG A 14 3.83 22.03 -9.46
N GLU A 15 2.91 21.26 -10.00
CA GLU A 15 3.06 20.68 -11.34
C GLU A 15 3.23 21.75 -12.43
N ASP A 16 2.49 22.86 -12.36
CA ASP A 16 2.49 23.89 -13.40
C ASP A 16 3.85 24.55 -13.60
N VAL A 17 4.66 24.64 -12.54
CA VAL A 17 6.02 25.21 -12.57
C VAL A 17 7.10 24.18 -12.95
N LEU A 18 6.74 22.90 -13.12
CA LEU A 18 7.70 21.89 -13.56
C LEU A 18 8.15 22.16 -15.01
N PRO A 19 9.45 22.01 -15.31
CA PRO A 19 9.94 22.01 -16.67
C PRO A 19 9.24 20.96 -17.53
N GLU A 20 8.99 21.29 -18.80
CA GLU A 20 8.41 20.40 -19.83
C GLU A 20 9.04 18.99 -19.81
N ALA A 21 10.37 18.90 -19.74
CA ALA A 21 11.06 17.61 -19.73
C ALA A 21 10.70 16.74 -18.51
N MET A 22 10.43 17.33 -17.34
CA MET A 22 10.01 16.59 -16.15
C MET A 22 8.56 16.11 -16.29
N LYS A 23 7.66 16.97 -16.79
CA LYS A 23 6.26 16.64 -17.09
C LYS A 23 6.16 15.47 -18.07
N LYS A 24 6.85 15.58 -19.21
CA LYS A 24 6.93 14.51 -20.22
C LYS A 24 7.57 13.23 -19.68
N THR A 25 8.52 13.32 -18.74
CA THR A 25 9.08 12.13 -18.09
C THR A 25 8.03 11.42 -17.24
N LEU A 26 7.22 12.17 -16.49
CA LEU A 26 6.12 11.61 -15.70
C LEU A 26 5.08 10.93 -16.59
N GLU A 27 4.68 11.58 -17.69
CA GLU A 27 3.74 11.03 -18.67
C GLU A 27 4.27 9.75 -19.34
N ALA A 28 5.54 9.74 -19.75
CA ALA A 28 6.19 8.55 -20.30
C ALA A 28 6.23 7.39 -19.28
N LYS A 29 6.51 7.68 -18.01
CA LYS A 29 6.47 6.67 -16.94
C LYS A 29 5.07 6.08 -16.78
N GLU A 30 4.05 6.93 -16.77
CA GLU A 30 2.64 6.51 -16.66
C GLU A 30 2.21 5.65 -17.86
N MET A 31 2.63 5.99 -19.08
CA MET A 31 2.36 5.18 -20.27
C MET A 31 2.93 3.77 -20.16
N ILE A 32 4.16 3.64 -19.64
CA ILE A 32 4.84 2.34 -19.45
C ILE A 32 4.12 1.54 -18.36
N GLU A 33 3.82 2.17 -17.22
CA GLU A 33 3.16 1.52 -16.08
C GLU A 33 1.77 1.00 -16.45
N ARG A 34 1.01 1.75 -17.25
CA ARG A 34 -0.31 1.35 -17.74
C ARG A 34 -0.27 0.38 -18.92
N GLY A 35 0.92 -0.06 -19.36
CA GLY A 35 1.08 -0.92 -20.53
C GLY A 35 0.64 -0.28 -21.85
N LYS A 36 0.52 1.06 -21.90
CA LYS A 36 0.17 1.81 -23.11
C LYS A 36 1.35 2.01 -24.05
N ALA A 37 2.58 1.81 -23.56
CA ALA A 37 3.80 1.82 -24.34
C ALA A 37 4.59 0.52 -24.14
N GLU A 38 5.10 -0.06 -25.22
CA GLU A 38 5.78 -1.36 -25.19
C GLU A 38 7.23 -1.27 -24.67
N SER A 39 7.82 -0.07 -24.72
CA SER A 39 9.17 0.17 -24.27
C SER A 39 9.36 1.63 -23.87
N VAL A 40 10.47 1.91 -23.17
CA VAL A 40 10.90 3.28 -22.89
C VAL A 40 11.03 4.09 -24.17
N TRP A 41 11.52 3.48 -25.26
CA TRP A 41 11.67 4.20 -26.52
C TRP A 41 10.33 4.62 -27.12
N ASP A 42 9.36 3.71 -27.13
CA ASP A 42 8.00 3.99 -27.60
C ASP A 42 7.35 5.10 -26.77
N ALA A 43 7.46 5.02 -25.44
CA ALA A 43 6.92 6.03 -24.53
C ALA A 43 7.52 7.42 -24.78
N VAL A 44 8.85 7.54 -24.84
CA VAL A 44 9.50 8.86 -25.02
C VAL A 44 9.26 9.46 -26.40
N GLN A 45 9.05 8.64 -27.43
CA GLN A 45 8.67 9.14 -28.77
C GLN A 45 7.25 9.72 -28.76
N ARG A 46 6.30 9.07 -28.09
CA ARG A 46 4.90 9.53 -28.02
C ARG A 46 4.73 10.85 -27.28
N VAL A 47 5.56 11.10 -26.27
CA VAL A 47 5.53 12.34 -25.47
C VAL A 47 6.53 13.39 -25.96
N ASP A 48 7.19 13.17 -27.10
CA ASP A 48 8.21 14.08 -27.66
C ASP A 48 9.30 14.44 -26.63
N LEU A 49 9.97 13.40 -26.11
CA LEU A 49 11.07 13.48 -25.15
C LEU A 49 12.28 12.71 -25.66
N SER A 50 13.48 13.26 -25.46
CA SER A 50 14.70 12.51 -25.77
C SER A 50 14.94 11.40 -24.74
N ARG A 51 15.53 10.28 -25.17
CA ARG A 51 15.91 9.20 -24.25
C ARG A 51 16.84 9.70 -23.12
N SER A 52 17.77 10.60 -23.44
CA SER A 52 18.69 11.17 -22.44
C SER A 52 17.97 12.03 -21.40
N ALA A 53 16.97 12.82 -21.81
CA ALA A 53 16.15 13.59 -20.89
C ALA A 53 15.31 12.68 -19.98
N PHE A 54 14.73 11.60 -20.52
CA PHE A 54 14.02 10.60 -19.73
C PHE A 54 14.93 10.00 -18.64
N TYR A 55 16.10 9.47 -19.01
CA TYR A 55 17.02 8.86 -18.03
C TYR A 55 17.59 9.85 -17.01
N LYS A 56 17.68 11.14 -17.35
CA LYS A 56 18.08 12.19 -16.39
C LYS A 56 17.07 12.35 -15.25
N TYR A 57 15.77 12.20 -15.52
CA TYR A 57 14.70 12.46 -14.56
C TYR A 57 13.98 11.19 -14.06
N ARG A 58 14.18 10.04 -14.70
CA ARG A 58 13.50 8.76 -14.42
C ARG A 58 13.48 8.40 -12.94
N ASP A 59 14.64 8.53 -12.30
CA ASP A 59 14.87 8.09 -10.91
C ASP A 59 14.89 9.27 -9.92
N THR A 60 14.50 10.47 -10.35
CA THR A 60 14.51 11.69 -9.52
C THR A 60 13.18 12.44 -9.47
N VAL A 61 12.28 12.18 -10.42
CA VAL A 61 10.95 12.81 -10.48
C VAL A 61 9.87 11.73 -10.37
N PHE A 62 9.00 11.89 -9.38
CA PHE A 62 7.95 10.93 -9.05
C PHE A 62 6.66 11.68 -8.69
N PRO A 63 5.48 11.14 -9.03
CA PRO A 63 4.23 11.68 -8.51
C PRO A 63 4.19 11.60 -6.98
N PHE A 64 3.68 12.64 -6.31
CA PHE A 64 3.65 12.69 -4.85
C PHE A 64 2.91 11.50 -4.21
N HIS A 65 1.82 11.03 -4.82
CA HIS A 65 1.07 9.86 -4.34
C HIS A 65 1.88 8.56 -4.38
N THR A 66 2.91 8.44 -5.23
CA THR A 66 3.82 7.28 -5.20
C THR A 66 4.84 7.33 -4.08
N VAL A 67 5.01 8.50 -3.44
CA VAL A 67 5.92 8.69 -2.31
C VAL A 67 5.19 8.45 -0.98
N VAL A 68 3.89 8.75 -0.93
CA VAL A 68 3.01 8.42 0.19
C VAL A 68 2.68 6.93 0.13
N ASN A 69 3.56 6.11 0.69
CA ASN A 69 3.28 4.69 0.88
C ASN A 69 2.25 4.56 2.00
N GLU A 70 0.96 4.54 1.67
CA GLU A 70 -0.02 3.96 2.58
C GLU A 70 0.40 2.49 2.78
N ARG A 71 0.85 2.16 3.98
CA ARG A 71 1.20 0.78 4.29
C ARG A 71 -0.11 0.05 4.51
N ILE A 72 -0.60 -0.65 3.48
CA ILE A 72 -1.81 -1.44 3.59
C ILE A 72 -1.43 -2.88 3.86
N ILE A 73 -2.13 -3.53 4.80
CA ILE A 73 -1.99 -4.97 5.00
C ILE A 73 -3.36 -5.64 5.00
N THR A 74 -3.42 -6.83 4.40
CA THR A 74 -4.60 -7.69 4.45
C THR A 74 -4.33 -8.86 5.40
N LEU A 75 -5.13 -8.93 6.46
CA LEU A 75 -5.14 -10.01 7.44
C LEU A 75 -6.33 -10.92 7.19
N PHE A 76 -6.12 -12.22 7.35
CA PHE A 76 -7.14 -13.25 7.27
C PHE A 76 -7.22 -14.00 8.59
N PHE A 77 -8.43 -14.11 9.11
CA PHE A 77 -8.73 -14.68 10.40
C PHE A 77 -9.65 -15.86 10.24
N HIS A 78 -9.32 -16.95 10.91
CA HIS A 78 -10.26 -17.99 11.26
C HIS A 78 -10.81 -17.68 12.65
N LEU A 79 -12.10 -17.39 12.74
CA LEU A 79 -12.76 -16.95 13.97
C LEU A 79 -13.83 -17.93 14.40
N GLU A 80 -13.92 -18.16 15.70
CA GLU A 80 -15.09 -18.72 16.33
C GLU A 80 -16.18 -17.63 16.43
N ASP A 81 -17.32 -17.88 15.78
CA ASP A 81 -18.44 -16.96 15.74
C ASP A 81 -19.23 -17.03 17.05
N ARG A 82 -19.02 -16.01 17.89
CA ARG A 82 -19.78 -15.74 19.10
C ARG A 82 -20.08 -14.26 19.19
N SER A 83 -21.08 -13.91 19.99
CA SER A 83 -21.49 -12.52 20.17
C SER A 83 -20.31 -11.65 20.62
N GLY A 84 -20.04 -10.57 19.88
CA GLY A 84 -18.99 -9.60 20.19
C GLY A 84 -17.60 -9.91 19.66
N THR A 85 -17.35 -11.08 19.04
CA THR A 85 -16.03 -11.46 18.50
C THR A 85 -15.47 -10.43 17.51
N LEU A 86 -16.25 -10.05 16.48
CA LEU A 86 -15.78 -9.08 15.49
C LEU A 86 -15.53 -7.71 16.12
N SER A 87 -16.41 -7.27 17.02
CA SER A 87 -16.29 -5.97 17.71
C SER A 87 -15.03 -5.91 18.57
N GLU A 88 -14.70 -6.98 19.29
CA GLU A 88 -13.47 -7.12 20.07
C GLU A 88 -12.23 -7.01 19.18
N LEU A 89 -12.22 -7.75 18.06
CA LEU A 89 -11.13 -7.76 17.10
C LEU A 89 -10.91 -6.36 16.51
N LEU A 90 -11.97 -5.68 16.09
CA LEU A 90 -11.91 -4.31 15.56
C LEU A 90 -11.41 -3.32 16.63
N ARG A 91 -11.77 -3.53 17.90
CA ARG A 91 -11.28 -2.68 19.00
C ARG A 91 -9.76 -2.81 19.16
N ILE A 92 -9.21 -4.02 19.14
CA ILE A 92 -7.75 -4.23 19.23
C ILE A 92 -7.02 -3.57 18.06
N VAL A 93 -7.56 -3.72 16.84
CA VAL A 93 -7.01 -3.08 15.63
C VAL A 93 -7.02 -1.55 15.77
N ALA A 94 -8.13 -0.97 16.23
CA ALA A 94 -8.23 0.47 16.45
C ALA A 94 -7.27 0.97 17.56
N MET A 95 -7.14 0.22 18.66
CA MET A 95 -6.21 0.54 19.75
C MET A 95 -4.75 0.52 19.30
N ALA A 96 -4.40 -0.31 18.33
CA ALA A 96 -3.07 -0.36 17.73
C ALA A 96 -2.78 0.84 16.79
N GLY A 97 -3.75 1.71 16.54
CA GLY A 97 -3.63 2.85 15.63
C GLY A 97 -3.86 2.51 14.16
N CYS A 98 -4.38 1.31 13.86
CA CYS A 98 -4.71 0.92 12.49
C CYS A 98 -6.06 1.52 12.06
N ASN A 99 -6.14 1.99 10.82
CA ASN A 99 -7.41 2.33 10.20
C ASN A 99 -7.94 1.14 9.38
N VAL A 100 -9.21 0.77 9.59
CA VAL A 100 -9.84 -0.33 8.86
C VAL A 100 -10.37 0.18 7.52
N LEU A 101 -9.85 -0.35 6.42
CA LEU A 101 -10.27 0.03 5.06
C LEU A 101 -11.44 -0.84 4.58
N THR A 102 -11.35 -2.15 4.80
CA THR A 102 -12.40 -3.09 4.43
C THR A 102 -12.53 -4.20 5.46
N ILE A 103 -13.77 -4.69 5.62
CA ILE A 103 -14.12 -5.83 6.45
C ILE A 103 -14.95 -6.77 5.59
N HIS A 104 -14.53 -8.02 5.48
CA HIS A 104 -15.30 -9.06 4.82
C HIS A 104 -15.40 -10.29 5.72
N GLN A 105 -16.58 -10.53 6.27
CA GLN A 105 -16.89 -11.72 7.08
C GLN A 105 -17.74 -12.69 6.27
N THR A 106 -17.34 -13.97 6.24
CA THR A 106 -18.18 -15.03 5.66
C THR A 106 -19.33 -15.38 6.59
N ILE A 107 -20.41 -15.93 6.04
CA ILE A 107 -21.48 -16.52 6.85
C ILE A 107 -20.88 -17.61 7.75
N PRO A 108 -21.16 -17.59 9.07
CA PRO A 108 -20.67 -18.63 9.97
C PRO A 108 -21.16 -20.02 9.58
N LEU A 109 -20.25 -20.98 9.49
CA LEU A 109 -20.54 -22.40 9.29
C LEU A 109 -20.02 -23.17 10.50
N GLN A 110 -20.90 -23.92 11.17
CA GLN A 110 -20.57 -24.69 12.38
C GLN A 110 -19.92 -23.83 13.49
N GLY A 111 -20.41 -22.60 13.67
CA GLY A 111 -19.88 -21.67 14.68
C GLY A 111 -18.50 -21.09 14.32
N LYS A 112 -18.06 -21.21 13.06
CA LYS A 112 -16.82 -20.61 12.59
C LYS A 112 -17.05 -19.71 11.38
N ALA A 113 -16.41 -18.55 11.37
CA ALA A 113 -16.44 -17.61 10.26
C ALA A 113 -15.01 -17.21 9.88
N ASN A 114 -14.79 -16.94 8.60
CA ASN A 114 -13.56 -16.34 8.14
C ASN A 114 -13.76 -14.83 8.03
N VAL A 115 -12.77 -14.05 8.48
CA VAL A 115 -12.78 -12.60 8.33
C VAL A 115 -11.52 -12.16 7.60
N THR A 116 -11.70 -11.33 6.58
CA THR A 116 -10.61 -10.62 5.91
C THR A 116 -10.69 -9.15 6.29
N LEU A 117 -9.60 -8.61 6.82
CA LEU A 117 -9.45 -7.18 7.11
C LEU A 117 -8.36 -6.59 6.25
N SER A 118 -8.65 -5.51 5.53
CA SER A 118 -7.62 -4.64 4.98
C SER A 118 -7.44 -3.41 5.87
N LEU A 119 -6.21 -3.16 6.29
CA LEU A 119 -5.85 -2.15 7.27
C LEU A 119 -4.81 -1.20 6.70
N ASN A 120 -4.97 0.09 6.93
CA ASN A 120 -3.87 1.04 6.82
C ASN A 120 -3.12 1.06 8.15
N VAL A 121 -1.83 0.73 8.11
CA VAL A 121 -0.93 0.60 9.26
C VAL A 121 0.13 1.70 9.31
N SER A 122 -0.09 2.82 8.59
CA SER A 122 0.86 3.93 8.51
C SER A 122 1.05 4.64 9.86
N ASP A 123 0.01 4.67 10.69
CA ASP A 123 -0.01 5.35 11.99
C ASP A 123 0.01 4.38 13.19
N MET A 124 0.46 3.14 12.98
CA MET A 124 0.51 2.13 14.05
C MET A 124 1.39 2.58 15.22
N GLY A 125 0.83 2.53 16.43
CA GLY A 125 1.54 2.85 17.68
C GLY A 125 2.38 1.70 18.24
N VAL A 126 2.28 0.51 17.65
CA VAL A 126 2.97 -0.72 18.07
C VAL A 126 3.68 -1.37 16.88
N ALA A 127 4.62 -2.29 17.14
CA ALA A 127 5.25 -3.06 16.07
C ALA A 127 4.27 -4.08 15.46
N MET A 128 4.48 -4.45 14.19
CA MET A 128 3.56 -5.38 13.52
C MET A 128 3.52 -6.76 14.16
N ASP A 129 4.66 -7.28 14.60
CA ASP A 129 4.74 -8.56 15.32
C ASP A 129 3.98 -8.52 16.65
N GLU A 130 3.94 -7.36 17.30
CA GLU A 130 3.18 -7.14 18.54
C GLU A 130 1.68 -7.15 18.27
N LEU A 131 1.21 -6.46 17.22
CA LEU A 131 -0.19 -6.53 16.78
C LEU A 131 -0.62 -7.96 16.47
N LEU A 132 0.18 -8.70 15.70
CA LEU A 132 -0.10 -10.10 15.38
C LEU A 132 -0.12 -10.97 16.65
N ALA A 133 0.77 -10.72 17.61
CA ALA A 133 0.77 -11.44 18.89
C ALA A 133 -0.49 -11.13 19.72
N MET A 134 -0.94 -9.86 19.78
CA MET A 134 -2.19 -9.48 20.45
C MET A 134 -3.40 -10.16 19.81
N LEU A 135 -3.49 -10.16 18.48
CA LEU A 135 -4.60 -10.76 17.76
C LEU A 135 -4.64 -12.28 17.92
N ARG A 136 -3.48 -12.96 17.91
CA ARG A 136 -3.39 -14.42 18.13
C ARG A 136 -3.71 -14.86 19.56
N ARG A 137 -3.68 -13.95 20.53
CA ARG A 137 -4.02 -14.24 21.94
C ARG A 137 -5.52 -14.21 22.22
N LEU A 138 -6.32 -13.71 21.29
CA LEU A 138 -7.77 -13.70 21.43
C LEU A 138 -8.27 -15.15 21.35
N GLU A 139 -8.99 -15.61 22.38
CA GLU A 139 -9.44 -17.01 22.50
C GLU A 139 -10.27 -17.49 21.31
N PHE A 140 -11.03 -16.59 20.69
CA PHE A 140 -11.91 -16.87 19.56
C PHE A 140 -11.18 -16.78 18.20
N VAL A 141 -9.88 -16.51 18.18
CA VAL A 141 -9.05 -16.49 16.97
C VAL A 141 -8.31 -17.83 16.88
N ASP A 142 -8.78 -18.70 15.99
CA ASP A 142 -8.10 -19.98 15.73
C ASP A 142 -6.76 -19.76 15.03
N LYS A 143 -6.72 -18.81 14.09
CA LYS A 143 -5.54 -18.53 13.26
C LYS A 143 -5.62 -17.15 12.63
N VAL A 144 -4.45 -16.51 12.50
CA VAL A 144 -4.26 -15.24 11.76
C VAL A 144 -3.17 -15.42 10.71
N GLU A 145 -3.48 -15.06 9.47
CA GLU A 145 -2.58 -15.08 8.34
C GLU A 145 -2.46 -13.69 7.71
N VAL A 146 -1.26 -13.37 7.23
CA VAL A 146 -1.03 -12.18 6.40
C VAL A 146 -1.18 -12.63 4.95
N LEU A 147 -2.20 -12.13 4.25
CA LEU A 147 -2.43 -12.47 2.84
C LEU A 147 -1.59 -11.62 1.88
N GLY A 148 -1.25 -10.40 2.28
CA GLY A 148 -0.45 -9.50 1.45
C GLY A 148 -0.27 -8.13 2.07
N THR A 149 0.79 -7.44 1.63
CA THR A 149 1.04 -6.03 1.93
C THR A 149 0.86 -5.23 0.65
N GLY A 150 -0.09 -4.30 0.63
CA GLY A 150 -0.16 -3.25 -0.39
C GLY A 150 0.92 -2.22 -0.07
N ALA A 151 1.89 -2.12 -0.98
CA ALA A 151 2.84 -1.02 -1.06
C ALA A 151 2.52 -0.23 -2.32
#